data_AF-A0A1M3NED3-F1
#
_entry.id   AF-A0A1M3NED3-F1
#
_cell.length_a   1.000
_cell.length_b   1.000
_cell.length_c   1.000
_cell.angle_alpha   90.00
_cell.angle_beta   90.00
_cell.angle_gamma   90.00
#
_symmetry.space_group_name_H-M   'P 1'
#
loop_
_entity.id
_entity.type
_entity.pdbx_description
1 polymer ?
#
loop_
_entity_poly.entity_id
_entity_poly.type
_entity_poly.pdbx_seq_one_letter_code
_entity_poly.pdbx_strand_id
1 'polypeptide(L)'
;MSESPSPVFGPDLRSALIAMVRKRVPESEVEDIVQATLADAIESPHAPADSESLRRWIFGVAKNKVVDYHRRAGRETFEVPEVAGKPAHHVEADLLRWAEKHLPPGEENKTTLDWMLREGEGEKLEWIAETEKVPAPRVRQRVSRLRRHLKAHWQKEVALLATLGVLITLVALVLRKKEPEPIANEDLPRAAELRKLGIEKCLAAEWKDCIDKLDAAKRLDAAGDARPEVRQARENANKALSLPPAPTPTPTVDENLTPPPAPTSSAAPTPSSAPWSDPSDTKKSVPSKTAPVPTSPPPVPTPLPKSKPPAPAKPSSTEDFGSFGSLGGSSGSGVGKKSGSSFTDSPSPPSKAYSDSKTPPKKK
;
A
#
# COMPACT_ATOMS: atom_id res chain seq x y z
N MET A 1 23.35 -0.77 48.65
CA MET A 1 23.58 -1.31 47.30
C MET A 1 22.37 -0.90 46.49
N SER A 2 22.46 0.21 45.77
CA SER A 2 21.35 0.72 44.95
C SER A 2 21.26 -0.13 43.69
N GLU A 3 20.11 -0.78 43.48
CA GLU A 3 19.80 -1.49 42.23
C GLU A 3 20.06 -0.56 41.06
N SER A 4 20.96 -0.99 40.18
CA SER A 4 21.20 -0.30 38.91
C SER A 4 19.94 -0.47 38.06
N PRO A 5 19.33 0.60 37.54
CA PRO A 5 18.13 0.49 36.73
C PRO A 5 18.42 -0.42 35.52
N SER A 6 17.56 -1.43 35.35
CA SER A 6 17.58 -2.38 34.24
C SER A 6 17.76 -1.69 32.89
N PRO A 7 18.41 -2.35 31.90
CA PRO A 7 18.82 -1.71 30.66
C PRO A 7 17.63 -1.09 29.91
N VAL A 8 17.82 0.17 29.49
CA VAL A 8 16.84 1.08 28.88
C VAL A 8 16.29 0.56 27.52
N PHE A 9 16.84 -0.53 26.99
CA PHE A 9 16.49 -1.11 25.69
C PHE A 9 15.68 -2.40 25.85
N GLY A 10 14.36 -2.26 26.06
CA GLY A 10 13.45 -3.41 26.09
C GLY A 10 13.25 -4.08 24.71
N PRO A 11 12.82 -5.35 24.66
CA PRO A 11 12.53 -6.08 23.40
C PRO A 11 11.46 -5.39 22.53
N ASP A 12 10.59 -4.61 23.18
CA ASP A 12 9.56 -3.81 22.51
C ASP A 12 10.15 -2.71 21.62
N LEU A 13 11.28 -2.12 22.02
CA LEU A 13 11.94 -1.08 21.23
C LEU A 13 12.52 -1.65 19.95
N ARG A 14 13.22 -2.78 20.04
CA ARG A 14 13.78 -3.47 18.87
C ARG A 14 12.68 -3.90 17.91
N SER A 15 11.60 -4.50 18.42
CA SER A 15 10.45 -4.90 17.60
C SER A 15 9.80 -3.72 16.88
N ALA A 16 9.68 -2.57 17.56
CA ALA A 16 9.16 -1.35 16.96
C ALA A 16 10.11 -0.74 15.91
N LEU A 17 11.43 -0.83 16.10
CA LEU A 17 12.42 -0.41 15.11
C LEU A 17 12.39 -1.29 13.86
N ILE A 18 12.37 -2.62 14.02
CA ILE A 18 12.23 -3.57 12.91
C ILE A 18 10.96 -3.26 12.11
N ALA A 19 9.82 -3.09 12.78
CA ALA A 19 8.55 -2.77 12.11
C ALA A 19 8.58 -1.41 11.38
N MET A 20 9.38 -0.45 11.85
CA MET A 20 9.55 0.87 11.23
C MET A 20 10.47 0.80 10.00
N VAL A 21 11.59 0.09 10.12
CA VAL A 21 12.63 -0.04 9.08
C VAL A 21 12.14 -0.93 7.95
N ARG A 22 11.53 -2.09 8.24
CA ARG A 22 10.94 -3.02 7.25
C ARG A 22 9.96 -2.36 6.26
N LYS A 23 9.31 -1.27 6.66
CA LYS A 23 8.39 -0.51 5.78
C LYS A 23 9.11 0.34 4.72
N ARG A 24 10.44 0.48 4.78
CA ARG A 24 11.21 1.49 4.02
C ARG A 24 12.44 0.95 3.31
N VAL A 25 12.93 -0.23 3.68
CA VAL A 25 14.11 -0.87 3.10
C VAL A 25 13.82 -2.36 2.84
N PRO A 26 14.59 -3.02 1.95
CA PRO A 26 14.49 -4.46 1.73
C PRO A 26 14.71 -5.26 3.01
N GLU A 27 14.09 -6.44 3.11
CA GLU A 27 14.16 -7.28 4.31
C GLU A 27 15.60 -7.65 4.71
N SER A 28 16.50 -7.81 3.73
CA SER A 28 17.92 -8.11 3.95
C SER A 28 18.68 -7.01 4.69
N GLU A 29 18.22 -5.76 4.61
CA GLU A 29 18.89 -4.57 5.18
C GLU A 29 18.30 -4.17 6.53
N VAL A 30 17.18 -4.79 6.93
CA VAL A 30 16.44 -4.39 8.13
C VAL A 30 17.29 -4.58 9.37
N GLU A 31 17.91 -5.75 9.52
CA GLU A 31 18.68 -6.06 10.73
C GLU A 31 19.96 -5.21 10.81
N ASP A 32 20.66 -5.02 9.69
CA ASP A 32 21.87 -4.20 9.63
C ASP A 32 21.60 -2.74 10.02
N ILE A 33 20.51 -2.15 9.51
CA ILE A 33 20.13 -0.78 9.87
C ILE A 33 19.73 -0.69 11.35
N VAL A 34 18.99 -1.67 11.87
CA VAL A 34 18.60 -1.70 13.28
C VAL A 34 19.84 -1.84 14.17
N GLN A 35 20.77 -2.72 13.83
CA GLN A 35 22.02 -2.90 14.55
C GLN A 35 22.88 -1.65 14.53
N ALA A 36 23.07 -1.03 13.36
CA ALA A 36 23.81 0.22 13.22
C ALA A 36 23.16 1.37 14.01
N THR A 37 21.84 1.41 14.06
CA THR A 37 21.10 2.41 14.87
C THR A 37 21.37 2.22 16.36
N LEU A 38 21.31 0.97 16.85
CA LEU A 38 21.53 0.68 18.27
C LEU A 38 23.00 0.87 18.67
N ALA A 39 23.95 0.55 17.79
CA ALA A 39 25.36 0.83 17.99
C ALA A 39 25.62 2.34 18.13
N ASP A 40 25.16 3.15 17.17
CA ASP A 40 25.24 4.62 17.24
C ASP A 40 24.58 5.16 18.51
N ALA A 41 23.47 4.56 18.95
CA ALA A 41 22.76 5.00 20.14
C ALA A 41 23.56 4.77 21.43
N ILE A 42 24.31 3.68 21.51
CA ILE A 42 25.14 3.34 22.67
C ILE A 42 26.43 4.19 22.68
N GLU A 43 26.99 4.48 21.50
CA GLU A 43 28.24 5.24 21.38
C GLU A 43 28.04 6.76 21.50
N SER A 44 26.80 7.26 21.33
CA SER A 44 26.56 8.70 21.30
C SER A 44 26.65 9.36 22.68
N PRO A 45 27.54 10.35 22.88
CA PRO A 45 27.59 11.13 24.12
C PRO A 45 26.38 12.07 24.30
N HIS A 46 25.55 12.22 23.27
CA HIS A 46 24.38 13.10 23.26
C HIS A 46 23.05 12.34 23.46
N ALA A 47 23.10 11.05 23.80
CA ALA A 47 21.91 10.26 24.08
C ALA A 47 21.18 10.83 25.33
N PRO A 48 19.87 11.15 25.23
CA PRO A 48 19.10 11.60 26.39
C PRO A 48 19.05 10.52 27.49
N ALA A 49 19.14 10.93 28.76
CA ALA A 49 19.06 10.01 29.90
C ALA A 49 17.63 9.52 30.18
N ASP A 50 16.62 10.31 29.82
CA ASP A 50 15.21 9.97 29.97
C ASP A 50 14.78 8.92 28.92
N SER A 51 14.08 7.87 29.35
CA SER A 51 13.73 6.73 28.49
C SER A 51 12.79 7.09 27.33
N GLU A 52 11.84 8.00 27.53
CA GLU A 52 10.94 8.42 26.45
C GLU A 52 11.67 9.27 25.41
N SER A 53 12.50 10.19 25.90
CA SER A 53 13.32 11.07 25.08
C SER A 53 14.36 10.28 24.28
N LEU A 54 14.99 9.29 24.92
CA LEU A 54 15.91 8.35 24.27
C LEU A 54 15.21 7.58 23.15
N ARG A 55 14.00 7.04 23.42
CA ARG A 55 13.23 6.32 22.40
C ARG A 55 12.96 7.19 21.17
N ARG A 56 12.46 8.43 21.37
CA ARG A 56 12.19 9.36 20.26
C ARG A 56 13.47 9.70 19.49
N TRP A 57 14.58 9.89 20.20
CA TRP A 57 15.88 10.18 19.62
C TRP A 57 16.40 9.01 18.76
N ILE A 58 16.32 7.77 19.25
CA ILE A 58 16.71 6.55 18.51
C ILE A 58 15.89 6.40 17.22
N PHE A 59 14.57 6.66 17.25
CA PHE A 59 13.76 6.67 16.01
C PHE A 59 14.21 7.76 15.02
N GLY A 60 14.74 8.88 15.51
CA GLY A 60 15.39 9.90 14.69
C GLY A 60 16.66 9.38 14.01
N VAL A 61 17.55 8.75 14.78
CA VAL A 61 18.78 8.11 14.26
C VAL A 61 18.44 7.06 13.20
N ALA A 62 17.47 6.18 13.48
CA ALA A 62 17.03 5.14 12.56
C ALA A 62 16.52 5.71 11.22
N LYS A 63 15.74 6.80 11.25
CA LYS A 63 15.28 7.49 10.04
C LYS A 63 16.46 8.01 9.22
N ASN A 64 17.47 8.59 9.87
CA ASN A 64 18.67 9.07 9.19
C ASN A 64 19.45 7.92 8.55
N LYS A 65 19.60 6.79 9.25
CA LYS A 65 20.23 5.58 8.68
C LYS A 65 19.49 5.04 7.45
N VAL A 66 18.16 5.06 7.46
CA VAL A 66 17.35 4.70 6.28
C VAL A 66 17.57 5.68 5.12
N VAL A 67 17.64 6.99 5.38
CA VAL A 67 17.96 7.98 4.34
C VAL A 67 19.36 7.76 3.79
N ASP A 68 20.34 7.50 4.64
CA ASP A 68 21.72 7.23 4.22
C ASP A 68 21.86 5.91 3.48
N TYR A 69 21.07 4.89 3.82
CA TYR A 69 20.94 3.67 3.02
C TYR A 69 20.50 4.02 1.60
N HIS A 70 19.39 4.75 1.41
CA HIS A 70 18.93 5.14 0.07
C HIS A 70 19.93 6.02 -0.69
N ARG A 71 20.65 6.90 0.01
CA ARG A 71 21.74 7.70 -0.59
C ARG A 71 22.94 6.86 -1.01
N ARG A 72 23.27 5.79 -0.28
CA ARG A 72 24.35 4.84 -0.61
C ARG A 72 23.93 3.87 -1.69
N ALA A 73 22.77 3.25 -1.55
CA ALA A 73 22.19 2.35 -2.55
C ALA A 73 22.07 3.03 -3.91
N GLY A 74 21.71 4.33 -3.96
CA GLY A 74 21.70 5.10 -5.21
C GLY A 74 23.09 5.43 -5.80
N ARG A 75 24.17 5.25 -5.04
CA ARG A 75 25.56 5.36 -5.53
C ARG A 75 26.17 3.99 -5.86
N GLU A 76 25.79 2.95 -5.14
CA GLU A 76 26.34 1.60 -5.23
C GLU A 76 25.63 0.72 -6.29
N THR A 77 24.49 1.14 -6.82
CA THR A 77 23.87 0.51 -8.00
C THR A 77 24.70 0.59 -9.29
N PHE A 78 25.94 1.09 -9.25
CA PHE A 78 26.84 1.10 -10.41
C PHE A 78 27.72 -0.15 -10.56
N GLU A 79 27.69 -1.11 -9.63
CA GLU A 79 28.35 -2.42 -9.79
C GLU A 79 27.43 -3.58 -9.39
N VAL A 80 26.26 -3.66 -10.03
CA VAL A 80 25.48 -4.90 -10.06
C VAL A 80 26.10 -5.78 -11.17
N PRO A 81 26.52 -7.03 -10.90
CA PRO A 81 26.86 -7.98 -11.97
C PRO A 81 25.72 -7.98 -12.97
N GLU A 82 26.02 -7.83 -14.26
CA GLU A 82 25.06 -7.77 -15.36
C GLU A 82 24.16 -9.02 -15.36
N VAL A 83 23.14 -9.03 -14.50
CA VAL A 83 22.00 -9.91 -14.64
C VAL A 83 21.32 -9.39 -15.89
N ALA A 84 21.37 -10.16 -16.97
CA ALA A 84 20.82 -9.86 -18.29
C ALA A 84 19.28 -9.71 -18.32
N GLY A 85 18.67 -9.18 -17.26
CA GLY A 85 17.39 -8.51 -17.32
C GLY A 85 17.64 -7.17 -17.99
N LYS A 86 17.49 -7.12 -19.32
CA LYS A 86 17.49 -5.89 -20.11
C LYS A 86 16.76 -4.80 -19.31
N PRO A 87 17.41 -3.71 -18.85
CA PRO A 87 16.65 -2.56 -18.39
C PRO A 87 15.68 -2.25 -19.52
N ALA A 88 14.41 -2.03 -19.21
CA ALA A 88 13.40 -1.83 -20.24
C ALA A 88 13.77 -0.56 -21.04
N HIS A 89 14.57 -0.71 -22.10
CA HIS A 89 15.00 0.35 -23.02
C HIS A 89 13.81 1.16 -23.54
N HIS A 90 12.61 0.57 -23.48
CA HIS A 90 11.35 1.22 -23.78
C HIS A 90 11.06 2.42 -22.89
N VAL A 91 11.40 2.43 -21.60
CA VAL A 91 11.01 3.54 -20.69
C VAL A 91 11.76 4.83 -21.04
N GLU A 92 13.06 4.76 -21.29
CA GLU A 92 13.86 5.93 -21.66
C GLU A 92 13.48 6.46 -23.05
N ALA A 93 13.37 5.56 -24.03
CA ALA A 93 12.92 5.91 -25.37
C ALA A 93 11.50 6.51 -25.37
N ASP A 94 10.61 6.01 -24.51
CA ASP A 94 9.25 6.54 -24.35
C ASP A 94 9.24 7.92 -23.70
N LEU A 95 10.09 8.17 -22.71
CA LEU A 95 10.25 9.48 -22.09
C LEU A 95 10.81 10.51 -23.07
N LEU A 96 11.79 10.13 -23.90
CA LEU A 96 12.34 10.97 -24.96
C LEU A 96 11.27 11.29 -26.00
N ARG A 97 10.55 10.28 -26.50
CA ARG A 97 9.45 10.46 -27.45
C ARG A 97 8.34 11.34 -26.88
N TRP A 98 8.04 11.20 -25.58
CA TRP A 98 7.07 12.06 -24.89
C TRP A 98 7.57 13.50 -24.81
N ALA A 99 8.84 13.72 -24.45
CA ALA A 99 9.44 15.05 -24.35
C ALA A 99 9.45 15.75 -25.71
N GLU A 100 9.88 15.07 -26.77
CA GLU A 100 9.89 15.56 -28.15
C GLU A 100 8.49 15.97 -28.63
N LYS A 101 7.47 15.15 -28.33
CA LYS A 101 6.08 15.43 -28.71
C LYS A 101 5.52 16.69 -28.02
N HIS A 102 6.03 17.04 -26.84
CA HIS A 102 5.54 18.17 -26.03
C HIS A 102 6.45 19.40 -26.08
N LEU A 103 7.47 19.41 -26.94
CA LEU A 103 8.29 20.59 -27.18
C LEU A 103 7.42 21.73 -27.76
N PRO A 104 7.69 22.99 -27.39
CA PRO A 104 7.15 24.12 -28.14
C PRO A 104 7.60 24.03 -29.61
N PRO A 105 6.80 24.52 -30.58
CA PRO A 105 7.21 24.52 -31.98
C PRO A 105 8.50 25.34 -32.15
N GLY A 106 9.45 24.81 -32.94
CA GLY A 106 10.76 25.42 -33.20
C GLY A 106 11.90 24.40 -33.13
N GLU A 107 12.81 24.44 -34.11
CA GLU A 107 13.99 23.55 -34.15
C GLU A 107 14.97 23.85 -33.00
N GLU A 108 14.99 25.10 -32.53
CA GLU A 108 15.78 25.53 -31.40
C GLU A 108 15.40 24.84 -30.08
N ASN A 109 14.17 24.32 -29.97
CA ASN A 109 13.73 23.60 -28.78
C ASN A 109 14.24 22.15 -28.79
N LYS A 110 14.44 21.55 -29.96
CA LYS A 110 15.05 20.21 -30.10
C LYS A 110 16.53 20.26 -29.74
N THR A 111 17.26 21.26 -30.21
CA THR A 111 18.66 21.50 -29.81
C THR A 111 18.77 21.82 -28.32
N THR A 112 17.83 22.60 -27.76
CA THR A 112 17.80 22.83 -26.30
C THR A 112 17.51 21.55 -25.51
N LEU A 113 16.68 20.64 -26.04
CA LEU A 113 16.44 19.32 -25.44
C LEU A 113 17.71 18.46 -25.48
N ASP A 114 18.43 18.43 -26.60
CA ASP A 114 19.73 17.75 -26.72
C ASP A 114 20.74 18.26 -25.68
N TRP A 115 20.84 19.58 -25.50
CA TRP A 115 21.68 20.17 -24.44
C TRP A 115 21.29 19.71 -23.04
N MET A 116 20.00 19.53 -22.76
CA MET A 116 19.52 19.01 -21.48
C MET A 116 19.87 17.54 -21.26
N LEU A 117 19.86 16.72 -22.33
CA LEU A 117 20.23 15.31 -22.25
C LEU A 117 21.72 15.16 -21.94
N ARG A 118 22.57 15.90 -22.66
CA ARG A 118 24.01 15.95 -22.37
C ARG A 118 24.32 16.46 -20.96
N GLU A 119 23.59 17.47 -20.49
CA GLU A 119 23.70 17.94 -19.10
C GLU A 119 23.32 16.84 -18.09
N GLY A 120 22.32 16.01 -18.42
CA GLY A 120 21.94 14.83 -17.64
C GLY A 120 23.00 13.74 -17.62
N GLU A 121 23.79 13.62 -18.69
CA GLU A 121 24.96 12.74 -18.80
C GLU A 121 26.19 13.29 -18.06
N GLY A 122 26.09 14.48 -17.45
CA GLY A 122 27.13 15.12 -16.66
C GLY A 122 27.92 16.19 -17.40
N GLU A 123 27.55 16.53 -18.63
CA GLU A 123 28.19 17.60 -19.40
C GLU A 123 27.88 18.98 -18.80
N LYS A 124 28.91 19.81 -18.60
CA LYS A 124 28.71 21.17 -18.09
C LYS A 124 28.15 22.07 -19.20
N LEU A 125 27.12 22.86 -18.88
CA LEU A 125 26.48 23.79 -19.82
C LEU A 125 27.45 24.79 -20.45
N GLU A 126 28.56 25.11 -19.79
CA GLU A 126 29.62 25.97 -20.32
C GLU A 126 30.38 25.30 -21.47
N TRP A 127 30.58 23.99 -21.42
CA TRP A 127 31.27 23.24 -22.47
C TRP A 127 30.37 23.01 -23.69
N ILE A 128 29.06 22.79 -23.45
CA ILE A 128 28.05 22.79 -24.51
C ILE A 128 28.02 24.15 -25.21
N ALA A 129 28.04 25.24 -24.44
CA ALA A 129 28.05 26.61 -24.96
C ALA A 129 29.28 26.89 -25.84
N GLU A 130 30.45 26.43 -25.43
CA GLU A 130 31.69 26.53 -26.21
C GLU A 130 31.63 25.73 -27.52
N THR A 131 31.18 24.47 -27.44
CA THR A 131 31.07 23.55 -28.60
C THR A 131 30.07 24.04 -29.65
N GLU A 132 28.91 24.53 -29.19
CA GLU A 132 27.84 25.05 -30.05
C GLU A 132 28.05 26.53 -30.45
N LYS A 133 29.10 27.18 -29.94
CA LYS A 133 29.41 28.60 -30.15
C LYS A 133 28.25 29.54 -29.75
N VAL A 134 27.55 29.20 -28.67
CA VAL A 134 26.45 29.99 -28.10
C VAL A 134 26.88 30.56 -26.76
N PRO A 135 26.54 31.83 -26.42
CA PRO A 135 26.88 32.35 -25.09
C PRO A 135 26.28 31.52 -23.95
N ALA A 136 27.10 31.12 -22.98
CA ALA A 136 26.67 30.29 -21.84
C ALA A 136 25.41 30.80 -21.09
N PRO A 137 25.21 32.12 -20.87
CA PRO A 137 23.97 32.62 -20.27
C PRO A 137 22.71 32.27 -21.08
N ARG A 138 22.82 32.24 -22.41
CA ARG A 138 21.70 31.94 -23.32
C ARG A 138 21.33 30.45 -23.26
N VAL A 139 22.32 29.56 -23.18
CA VAL A 139 22.11 28.11 -22.98
C VAL A 139 21.35 27.87 -21.68
N ARG A 140 21.85 28.40 -20.55
CA ARG A 140 21.20 28.28 -19.23
C ARG A 140 19.77 28.82 -19.24
N GLN A 141 19.53 29.97 -19.88
CA GLN A 141 18.20 30.56 -19.96
C GLN A 141 17.23 29.69 -20.76
N ARG A 142 17.65 29.16 -21.91
CA ARG A 142 16.83 28.27 -22.76
C ARG A 142 16.50 26.97 -22.05
N VAL A 143 17.50 26.30 -21.48
CA VAL A 143 17.32 25.06 -20.68
C VAL A 143 16.36 25.30 -19.52
N SER A 144 16.52 26.40 -18.77
CA SER A 144 15.63 26.75 -17.66
C SER A 144 14.17 26.95 -18.10
N ARG A 145 13.95 27.64 -19.23
CA ARG A 145 12.61 27.83 -19.81
C ARG A 145 12.00 26.50 -20.24
N LEU A 146 12.77 25.65 -20.92
CA LEU A 146 12.30 24.36 -21.40
C LEU A 146 11.95 23.41 -20.24
N ARG A 147 12.77 23.35 -19.20
CA ARG A 147 12.47 22.60 -17.96
C ARG A 147 11.15 23.02 -17.32
N ARG A 148 10.88 24.33 -17.25
CA ARG A 148 9.62 24.85 -16.70
C ARG A 148 8.43 24.42 -17.56
N HIS A 149 8.58 24.48 -18.89
CA HIS A 149 7.55 24.05 -19.84
C HIS A 149 7.21 22.56 -19.69
N LEU A 150 8.22 21.68 -19.71
CA LEU A 150 8.02 20.24 -19.57
C LEU A 150 7.43 19.88 -18.20
N LYS A 151 7.88 20.51 -17.11
CA LYS A 151 7.28 20.32 -15.78
C LYS A 151 5.80 20.72 -15.74
N ALA A 152 5.44 21.84 -16.35
CA ALA A 152 4.05 22.28 -16.39
C ALA A 152 3.15 21.31 -17.17
N HIS A 153 3.64 20.70 -18.24
CA HIS A 153 2.92 19.65 -18.98
C HIS A 153 2.79 18.36 -18.17
N TRP A 154 3.89 17.88 -17.57
CA TRP A 154 3.86 16.67 -16.74
C TRP A 154 2.92 16.81 -15.53
N GLN A 155 2.90 17.97 -14.88
CA GLN A 155 1.98 18.24 -13.77
C GLN A 155 0.50 18.12 -14.16
N LYS A 156 0.13 18.49 -15.39
CA LYS A 156 -1.25 18.36 -15.88
C LYS A 156 -1.64 16.89 -16.04
N GLU A 157 -0.75 16.07 -16.61
CA GLU A 157 -0.99 14.63 -16.78
C GLU A 157 -1.08 13.93 -15.43
N VAL A 158 -0.18 14.24 -14.49
CA VAL A 158 -0.21 13.67 -13.13
C VAL A 158 -1.47 14.10 -12.39
N ALA A 159 -1.91 15.36 -12.51
CA ALA A 159 -3.15 15.81 -11.91
C ALA A 159 -4.37 15.04 -12.45
N LEU A 160 -4.39 14.74 -13.76
CA LEU A 160 -5.46 13.95 -14.37
C LEU A 160 -5.46 12.49 -13.89
N LEU A 161 -4.27 11.87 -13.76
CA LEU A 161 -4.18 10.52 -13.19
C LEU A 161 -4.59 10.49 -11.72
N ALA A 162 -4.24 11.52 -10.95
CA ALA A 162 -4.64 11.64 -9.55
C ALA A 162 -6.17 11.78 -9.41
N THR A 163 -6.81 12.61 -10.24
CA THR A 163 -8.28 12.74 -10.22
C THR A 163 -8.97 11.45 -10.64
N LEU A 164 -8.45 10.74 -11.64
CA LEU A 164 -8.95 9.41 -12.03
C LEU A 164 -8.82 8.40 -10.87
N GLY A 165 -7.67 8.38 -10.19
CA GLY A 165 -7.45 7.52 -9.03
C GLY A 165 -8.43 7.80 -7.88
N VAL A 166 -8.72 9.07 -7.61
CA VAL A 166 -9.75 9.47 -6.61
C VAL A 166 -11.14 9.01 -7.05
N LEU A 167 -11.51 9.16 -8.32
CA LEU A 167 -12.81 8.71 -8.85
C LEU A 167 -12.97 7.20 -8.74
N ILE A 168 -11.95 6.42 -9.15
CA ILE A 168 -11.96 4.95 -9.03
C ILE A 168 -12.11 4.54 -7.57
N THR A 169 -11.41 5.22 -6.65
CA THR A 169 -11.50 4.94 -5.22
C THR A 169 -12.90 5.24 -4.69
N LEU A 170 -13.52 6.35 -5.09
CA LEU A 170 -14.89 6.68 -4.72
C LEU A 170 -15.90 5.65 -5.26
N VAL A 171 -15.75 5.23 -6.51
CA VAL A 171 -16.59 4.18 -7.12
C VAL A 171 -16.42 2.86 -6.35
N ALA A 172 -15.18 2.47 -6.04
CA ALA A 172 -14.91 1.27 -5.25
C ALA A 172 -15.53 1.36 -3.84
N LEU A 173 -15.50 2.52 -3.19
CA LEU A 173 -16.16 2.73 -1.90
C LEU A 173 -17.68 2.66 -1.99
N VAL A 174 -18.28 3.20 -3.06
CA VAL A 174 -19.73 3.10 -3.31
C VAL A 174 -20.14 1.66 -3.60
N LEU A 175 -19.36 0.92 -4.40
CA LEU A 175 -19.60 -0.48 -4.69
C LEU A 175 -19.41 -1.38 -3.46
N ARG A 176 -18.43 -1.09 -2.59
CA ARG A 176 -18.24 -1.79 -1.32
C ARG A 176 -19.36 -1.55 -0.30
N LYS A 177 -20.11 -0.44 -0.43
CA LYS A 177 -21.28 -0.17 0.42
C LYS A 177 -22.53 -0.93 0.00
N LYS A 178 -22.56 -1.52 -1.21
CA LYS A 178 -23.56 -2.54 -1.49
C LYS A 178 -23.18 -3.74 -0.65
N GLU A 179 -23.89 -3.92 0.47
CA GLU A 179 -23.81 -5.16 1.22
C GLU A 179 -23.92 -6.31 0.21
N PRO A 180 -23.02 -7.30 0.27
CA PRO A 180 -23.17 -8.46 -0.59
C PRO A 180 -24.58 -8.96 -0.36
N GLU A 181 -25.43 -8.87 -1.39
CA GLU A 181 -26.75 -9.49 -1.31
C GLU A 181 -26.47 -10.90 -0.80
N PRO A 182 -27.08 -11.31 0.32
CA PRO A 182 -26.77 -12.56 0.96
C PRO A 182 -26.92 -13.59 -0.15
N ILE A 183 -25.79 -14.17 -0.59
CA ILE A 183 -25.76 -15.20 -1.62
C ILE A 183 -26.76 -16.22 -1.09
N ALA A 184 -27.94 -16.28 -1.71
CA ALA A 184 -29.02 -17.10 -1.23
C ALA A 184 -28.44 -18.50 -1.22
N ASN A 185 -28.13 -18.97 -0.02
CA ASN A 185 -27.30 -20.15 0.15
C ASN A 185 -28.23 -21.31 -0.20
N GLU A 186 -28.22 -21.73 -1.47
CA GLU A 186 -29.11 -22.74 -2.04
C GLU A 186 -29.02 -24.07 -1.25
N ASP A 187 -27.98 -24.22 -0.44
CA ASP A 187 -27.76 -25.32 0.48
C ASP A 187 -28.73 -25.33 1.69
N LEU A 188 -29.25 -24.18 2.12
CA LEU A 188 -30.18 -24.08 3.26
C LEU A 188 -31.51 -24.83 3.06
N PRO A 189 -32.25 -24.66 1.94
CA PRO A 189 -33.47 -25.44 1.71
C PRO A 189 -33.18 -26.94 1.60
N ARG A 190 -32.06 -27.31 0.96
CA ARG A 190 -31.62 -28.70 0.84
C ARG A 190 -31.30 -29.32 2.21
N ALA A 191 -30.63 -28.58 3.09
CA ALA A 191 -30.34 -29.03 4.45
C ALA A 191 -31.62 -29.23 5.27
N ALA A 192 -32.62 -28.36 5.10
CA ALA A 192 -33.91 -28.49 5.78
C ALA A 192 -34.66 -29.76 5.35
N GLU A 193 -34.64 -30.10 4.06
CA GLU A 193 -35.24 -31.33 3.53
C GLU A 193 -34.54 -32.58 4.07
N LEU A 194 -33.20 -32.61 4.07
CA LEU A 194 -32.43 -33.72 4.64
C LEU A 194 -32.71 -33.92 6.14
N ARG A 195 -32.89 -32.84 6.91
CA ARG A 195 -33.29 -32.94 8.33
C ARG A 195 -34.65 -33.61 8.48
N LYS A 196 -35.64 -33.23 7.67
CA LYS A 196 -36.98 -33.81 7.71
C LYS A 196 -36.94 -35.31 7.42
N LEU A 197 -36.25 -35.71 6.34
CA LEU A 197 -36.07 -37.11 5.97
C LEU A 197 -35.33 -37.90 7.06
N GLY A 198 -34.29 -37.31 7.66
CA GLY A 198 -33.58 -37.93 8.78
C GLY A 198 -34.47 -38.20 9.99
N ILE A 199 -35.30 -37.22 10.38
CA ILE A 199 -36.26 -37.38 11.49
C ILE A 199 -37.30 -38.47 11.17
N GLU A 200 -37.85 -38.51 9.95
CA GLU A 200 -38.78 -39.56 9.52
C GLU A 200 -38.15 -40.96 9.62
N LYS A 201 -36.88 -41.10 9.21
CA LYS A 201 -36.12 -42.35 9.33
C LYS A 201 -35.88 -42.76 10.79
N CYS A 202 -35.62 -41.79 11.67
CA CYS A 202 -35.52 -42.02 13.10
C CYS A 202 -36.85 -42.54 13.68
N LEU A 203 -37.99 -41.99 13.26
CA LEU A 203 -39.31 -42.45 13.73
C LEU A 203 -39.65 -43.87 13.24
N ALA A 204 -39.14 -44.27 12.08
CA ALA A 204 -39.27 -45.63 11.54
C ALA A 204 -38.31 -46.65 12.17
N ALA A 205 -37.54 -46.26 13.20
CA ALA A 205 -36.48 -47.08 13.83
C ALA A 205 -35.35 -47.52 12.86
N GLU A 206 -35.18 -46.82 11.74
CA GLU A 206 -34.06 -47.00 10.81
C GLU A 206 -32.85 -46.15 11.28
N TRP A 207 -32.28 -46.53 12.42
CA TRP A 207 -31.36 -45.67 13.18
C TRP A 207 -30.10 -45.23 12.42
N LYS A 208 -29.54 -46.12 11.58
CA LYS A 208 -28.32 -45.82 10.81
C LYS A 208 -28.59 -44.77 9.72
N ASP A 209 -29.65 -44.97 8.93
CA ASP A 209 -30.04 -44.05 7.87
C ASP A 209 -30.47 -42.70 8.43
N CYS A 210 -31.11 -42.68 9.61
CA CYS A 210 -31.39 -41.43 10.32
C CYS A 210 -30.13 -40.60 10.58
N ILE A 211 -29.12 -41.19 11.22
CA ILE A 211 -27.88 -40.48 11.57
C ILE A 211 -27.16 -39.99 10.31
N ASP A 212 -27.07 -40.82 9.27
CA ASP A 212 -26.41 -40.45 8.01
C ASP A 212 -27.08 -39.24 7.33
N LYS A 213 -28.42 -39.19 7.33
CA LYS A 213 -29.17 -38.04 6.76
C LYS A 213 -29.02 -36.77 7.61
N LEU A 214 -29.05 -36.89 8.93
CA LEU A 214 -28.84 -35.74 9.82
C LEU A 214 -27.40 -35.21 9.74
N ASP A 215 -26.40 -36.07 9.54
CA ASP A 215 -25.02 -35.67 9.30
C ASP A 215 -24.82 -35.00 7.94
N ALA A 216 -25.45 -35.52 6.89
CA ALA A 216 -25.46 -34.88 5.58
C ALA A 216 -26.09 -33.48 5.66
N ALA A 217 -27.18 -33.31 6.41
CA ALA A 217 -27.79 -32.01 6.64
C ALA A 217 -26.87 -31.06 7.43
N LYS A 218 -26.19 -31.56 8.47
CA LYS A 218 -25.24 -30.78 9.28
C LYS A 218 -24.05 -30.25 8.47
N ARG A 219 -23.60 -31.00 7.46
CA ARG A 219 -22.52 -30.54 6.54
C ARG A 219 -22.95 -29.33 5.71
N LEU A 220 -24.24 -29.20 5.41
CA LEU A 220 -24.81 -28.08 4.65
C LEU A 220 -25.26 -26.92 5.56
N ASP A 221 -25.78 -27.23 6.75
CA ASP A 221 -26.28 -26.26 7.73
C ASP A 221 -25.97 -26.73 9.16
N ALA A 222 -24.77 -26.39 9.64
CA ALA A 222 -24.33 -26.76 10.98
C ALA A 222 -25.18 -26.11 12.09
N ALA A 223 -25.73 -24.91 11.84
CA ALA A 223 -26.59 -24.21 12.79
C ALA A 223 -27.94 -24.93 12.97
N GLY A 224 -28.48 -25.52 11.90
CA GLY A 224 -29.71 -26.31 11.92
C GLY A 224 -29.66 -27.58 12.80
N ASP A 225 -28.47 -28.12 13.08
CA ASP A 225 -28.28 -29.27 13.97
C ASP A 225 -28.56 -28.93 15.46
N ALA A 226 -28.58 -27.64 15.81
CA ALA A 226 -28.90 -27.18 17.17
C ALA A 226 -30.41 -27.22 17.50
N ARG A 227 -31.28 -27.49 16.51
CA ARG A 227 -32.73 -27.56 16.72
C ARG A 227 -33.10 -28.72 17.67
N PRO A 228 -34.06 -28.52 18.59
CA PRO A 228 -34.39 -29.52 19.62
C PRO A 228 -34.84 -30.85 19.03
N GLU A 229 -35.60 -30.83 17.93
CA GLU A 229 -36.07 -32.03 17.20
C GLU A 229 -34.91 -32.90 16.70
N VAL A 230 -33.87 -32.28 16.13
CA VAL A 230 -32.70 -32.97 15.57
C VAL A 230 -31.85 -33.56 16.70
N ARG A 231 -31.65 -32.80 17.79
CA ARG A 231 -30.92 -33.27 18.98
C ARG A 231 -31.60 -34.49 19.61
N GLN A 232 -32.91 -34.43 19.78
CA GLN A 232 -33.69 -35.52 20.35
C GLN A 232 -33.67 -36.76 19.44
N ALA A 233 -33.81 -36.59 18.12
CA ALA A 233 -33.71 -37.69 17.16
C ALA A 233 -32.34 -38.39 17.22
N ARG A 234 -31.24 -37.63 17.28
CA ARG A 234 -29.88 -38.17 17.43
C ARG A 234 -29.69 -38.91 18.74
N GLU A 235 -30.18 -38.35 19.85
CA GLU A 235 -30.08 -38.99 21.16
C GLU A 235 -30.82 -40.33 21.18
N ASN A 236 -32.04 -40.37 20.64
CA ASN A 236 -32.82 -41.60 20.52
C ASN A 236 -32.13 -42.65 19.64
N ALA A 237 -31.61 -42.25 18.48
CA ALA A 237 -30.89 -43.15 17.58
C ALA A 237 -29.60 -43.70 18.23
N ASN A 238 -28.82 -42.85 18.89
CA ASN A 238 -27.60 -43.28 19.60
C ASN A 238 -27.92 -44.21 20.78
N LYS A 239 -29.00 -43.94 21.52
CA LYS A 239 -29.47 -44.81 22.59
C LYS A 239 -29.91 -46.17 22.04
N ALA A 240 -30.62 -46.21 20.92
CA ALA A 240 -31.03 -47.47 20.29
C ALA A 240 -29.85 -48.27 19.74
N LEU A 241 -28.86 -47.60 19.14
CA LEU A 241 -27.66 -48.24 18.59
C LEU A 241 -26.68 -48.74 19.68
N SER A 242 -26.74 -48.19 20.89
CA SER A 242 -25.91 -48.61 22.02
C SER A 242 -26.50 -49.73 22.85
N LEU A 243 -27.80 -49.99 22.73
CA LEU A 243 -28.41 -51.16 23.35
C LEU A 243 -27.93 -52.43 22.61
N PRO A 244 -27.54 -53.49 23.35
CA PRO A 244 -27.23 -54.76 22.73
C PRO A 244 -28.43 -55.24 21.91
N PRO A 245 -28.21 -55.89 20.74
CA PRO A 245 -29.30 -56.38 19.92
C PRO A 245 -30.19 -57.25 20.81
N ALA A 246 -31.48 -56.90 20.85
CA ALA A 246 -32.46 -57.68 21.62
C ALA A 246 -32.30 -59.16 21.21
N PRO A 247 -32.31 -60.09 22.17
CA PRO A 247 -32.16 -61.50 21.84
C PRO A 247 -33.22 -61.84 20.79
N THR A 248 -32.76 -62.22 19.60
CA THR A 248 -33.63 -62.63 18.50
C THR A 248 -34.59 -63.66 19.09
N PRO A 249 -35.92 -63.43 19.03
CA PRO A 249 -36.86 -64.41 19.56
C PRO A 249 -36.53 -65.72 18.86
N THR A 250 -36.04 -66.67 19.66
CA THR A 250 -35.77 -68.00 19.14
C THR A 250 -37.11 -68.48 18.59
N PRO A 251 -37.20 -68.86 17.30
CA PRO A 251 -38.45 -69.37 16.77
C PRO A 251 -38.79 -70.62 17.58
N THR A 252 -39.74 -70.48 18.51
CA THR A 252 -40.37 -71.61 19.18
C THR A 252 -41.07 -72.38 18.08
N VAL A 253 -40.46 -73.49 17.65
CA VAL A 253 -41.08 -74.47 16.78
C VAL A 253 -42.11 -75.19 17.65
N ASP A 254 -43.32 -74.64 17.73
CA ASP A 254 -44.49 -75.35 18.24
C ASP A 254 -45.01 -76.28 17.13
N GLU A 255 -44.50 -77.49 17.15
CA GLU A 255 -45.08 -78.65 16.47
C GLU A 255 -46.27 -79.14 17.31
N ASN A 256 -47.45 -78.55 17.13
CA ASN A 256 -48.68 -79.25 17.50
C ASN A 256 -49.91 -78.83 16.68
N LEU A 257 -50.44 -79.83 15.98
CA LEU A 257 -51.63 -79.82 15.13
C LEU A 257 -52.91 -79.74 15.98
N THR A 258 -53.72 -78.69 15.85
CA THR A 258 -55.20 -78.79 15.84
C THR A 258 -55.89 -77.49 15.38
N PRO A 259 -56.84 -77.50 14.42
CA PRO A 259 -57.70 -76.35 14.12
C PRO A 259 -58.97 -76.38 14.99
N PRO A 260 -59.46 -75.22 15.48
CA PRO A 260 -60.86 -74.84 15.21
C PRO A 260 -61.08 -73.30 15.20
N PRO A 261 -62.32 -72.78 15.26
CA PRO A 261 -63.09 -72.29 14.12
C PRO A 261 -63.15 -70.75 14.02
N ALA A 262 -63.53 -70.26 12.84
CA ALA A 262 -64.12 -68.92 12.65
C ALA A 262 -65.25 -68.68 13.69
N PRO A 263 -65.53 -67.45 14.19
CA PRO A 263 -65.95 -66.34 13.33
C PRO A 263 -65.69 -64.90 13.85
N THR A 264 -66.18 -63.95 13.05
CA THR A 264 -66.80 -62.66 13.43
C THR A 264 -65.97 -61.38 13.29
N SER A 265 -66.24 -60.72 12.16
CA SER A 265 -66.18 -59.28 11.93
C SER A 265 -66.58 -58.46 13.17
N SER A 266 -65.70 -57.59 13.65
CA SER A 266 -66.07 -56.53 14.57
C SER A 266 -65.22 -55.28 14.32
N ALA A 267 -65.93 -54.26 13.81
CA ALA A 267 -65.76 -52.82 13.99
C ALA A 267 -64.36 -52.19 13.87
N ALA A 268 -64.19 -51.43 12.79
CA ALA A 268 -63.23 -50.34 12.67
C ALA A 268 -63.51 -49.23 13.70
N PRO A 269 -62.47 -48.64 14.32
CA PRO A 269 -62.57 -47.32 14.92
C PRO A 269 -62.12 -46.24 13.91
N THR A 270 -63.05 -45.34 13.63
CA THR A 270 -62.86 -44.05 12.97
C THR A 270 -61.91 -43.14 13.78
N PRO A 271 -60.95 -42.45 13.17
CA PRO A 271 -60.21 -41.38 13.84
C PRO A 271 -61.07 -40.10 13.88
N SER A 272 -61.52 -39.71 15.07
CA SER A 272 -62.17 -38.42 15.30
C SER A 272 -61.09 -37.37 15.62
N SER A 273 -61.01 -36.39 14.73
CA SER A 273 -60.17 -35.20 14.74
C SER A 273 -60.34 -34.36 16.01
N ALA A 274 -59.24 -34.14 16.74
CA ALA A 274 -59.14 -33.06 17.71
C ALA A 274 -58.70 -31.75 17.01
N PRO A 275 -59.38 -30.62 17.22
CA PRO A 275 -59.03 -29.34 16.62
C PRO A 275 -57.88 -28.70 17.39
N TRP A 276 -56.76 -28.47 16.70
CA TRP A 276 -55.69 -27.62 17.22
C TRP A 276 -56.14 -26.18 17.14
N SER A 277 -56.12 -25.51 18.29
CA SER A 277 -56.42 -24.10 18.45
C SER A 277 -55.26 -23.27 17.92
N ASP A 278 -55.56 -22.34 17.02
CA ASP A 278 -54.73 -21.17 16.70
C ASP A 278 -54.46 -20.34 17.96
N PRO A 279 -53.24 -19.84 18.15
CA PRO A 279 -52.99 -18.58 18.83
C PRO A 279 -52.61 -17.54 17.78
N SER A 280 -53.64 -16.93 17.17
CA SER A 280 -53.53 -15.61 16.57
C SER A 280 -53.79 -14.54 17.63
N ASP A 281 -53.21 -13.36 17.40
CA ASP A 281 -53.43 -12.09 18.10
C ASP A 281 -52.64 -11.84 19.40
N THR A 282 -51.47 -11.22 19.22
CA THR A 282 -51.13 -10.07 20.06
C THR A 282 -50.70 -8.90 19.17
N LYS A 283 -51.71 -8.13 18.75
CA LYS A 283 -51.55 -6.70 18.47
C LYS A 283 -50.99 -6.02 19.73
N LYS A 284 -49.83 -5.36 19.63
CA LYS A 284 -49.64 -4.07 20.33
C LYS A 284 -48.46 -3.25 19.84
N SER A 285 -48.78 -1.98 19.64
CA SER A 285 -47.96 -0.78 19.85
C SER A 285 -46.76 -0.52 18.94
N VAL A 286 -47.05 0.31 17.94
CA VAL A 286 -46.26 1.49 17.55
C VAL A 286 -45.78 2.25 18.80
N PRO A 287 -44.54 2.77 18.80
CA PRO A 287 -44.42 4.22 18.94
C PRO A 287 -43.50 4.84 17.88
N SER A 288 -44.04 5.91 17.30
CA SER A 288 -43.38 6.97 16.57
C SER A 288 -42.39 7.73 17.47
N LYS A 289 -41.19 8.06 16.94
CA LYS A 289 -40.21 9.11 17.36
C LYS A 289 -38.80 8.68 16.93
N THR A 290 -37.90 9.46 16.33
CA THR A 290 -37.81 10.90 16.02
C THR A 290 -36.74 11.00 14.93
N ALA A 291 -36.95 11.85 13.93
CA ALA A 291 -35.91 12.21 12.97
C ALA A 291 -34.75 12.94 13.67
N PRO A 292 -33.48 12.62 13.38
CA PRO A 292 -32.38 13.48 13.78
C PRO A 292 -32.38 14.74 12.91
N VAL A 293 -32.50 15.88 13.61
CA VAL A 293 -32.29 17.24 13.12
C VAL A 293 -30.92 17.34 12.43
N PRO A 294 -30.81 17.96 11.24
CA PRO A 294 -29.51 18.32 10.69
C PRO A 294 -28.93 19.48 11.51
N THR A 295 -27.92 19.18 12.33
CA THR A 295 -27.09 20.22 12.96
C THR A 295 -26.22 20.84 11.88
N SER A 296 -26.62 22.03 11.44
CA SER A 296 -25.78 22.92 10.64
C SER A 296 -24.45 23.18 11.37
N PRO A 297 -23.29 23.01 10.71
CA PRO A 297 -22.03 23.45 11.29
C PRO A 297 -22.01 24.98 11.42
N PRO A 298 -21.35 25.53 12.45
CA PRO A 298 -21.20 26.98 12.61
C PRO A 298 -20.46 27.59 11.41
N PRO A 299 -20.75 28.85 11.05
CA PRO A 299 -20.06 29.53 9.96
C PRO A 299 -18.57 29.61 10.26
N VAL A 300 -17.77 29.07 9.33
CA VAL A 300 -16.32 29.25 9.30
C VAL A 300 -16.06 30.76 9.16
N PRO A 301 -15.23 31.38 10.03
CA PRO A 301 -14.86 32.78 9.87
C PRO A 301 -14.12 32.97 8.55
N THR A 302 -14.69 33.83 7.70
CA THR A 302 -14.10 34.32 6.46
C THR A 302 -12.67 34.81 6.72
N PRO A 303 -11.63 34.27 6.07
CA PRO A 303 -10.30 34.84 6.16
C PRO A 303 -10.32 36.24 5.53
N LEU A 304 -9.88 37.23 6.30
CA LEU A 304 -9.66 38.60 5.82
C LEU A 304 -8.86 38.58 4.50
N PRO A 305 -9.21 39.42 3.52
CA PRO A 305 -8.44 39.56 2.30
C PRO A 305 -7.03 40.01 2.65
N LYS A 306 -6.03 39.15 2.38
CA LYS A 306 -4.63 39.52 2.38
C LYS A 306 -4.45 40.65 1.38
N SER A 307 -4.19 41.84 1.91
CA SER A 307 -3.75 43.01 1.17
C SER A 307 -2.57 42.65 0.27
N LYS A 308 -2.80 42.81 -1.03
CA LYS A 308 -1.83 42.67 -2.12
C LYS A 308 -0.62 43.58 -1.83
N PRO A 309 0.63 43.08 -1.82
CA PRO A 309 1.80 43.94 -1.80
C PRO A 309 1.80 44.83 -3.05
N PRO A 310 2.13 46.13 -2.95
CA PRO A 310 2.20 47.01 -4.10
C PRO A 310 3.26 46.50 -5.09
N ALA A 311 2.89 46.50 -6.37
CA ALA A 311 3.77 46.10 -7.46
C ALA A 311 5.01 47.03 -7.52
N PRO A 312 6.21 46.50 -7.80
CA PRO A 312 7.36 47.33 -8.08
C PRO A 312 7.12 48.15 -9.36
N ALA A 313 7.38 49.44 -9.24
CA ALA A 313 7.23 50.42 -10.31
C ALA A 313 8.04 50.02 -11.55
N LYS A 314 7.42 50.16 -12.73
CA LYS A 314 8.10 50.12 -14.02
C LYS A 314 9.10 51.28 -14.09
N PRO A 315 10.38 51.06 -14.45
CA PRO A 315 11.19 52.15 -14.96
C PRO A 315 10.68 52.52 -16.36
N SER A 316 10.23 53.76 -16.45
CA SER A 316 9.92 54.48 -17.68
C SER A 316 11.17 54.61 -18.55
N SER A 317 10.97 54.38 -19.85
CA SER A 317 11.83 54.76 -20.95
C SER A 317 11.98 56.27 -21.07
N THR A 318 13.21 56.78 -21.24
CA THR A 318 13.55 58.06 -21.91
C THR A 318 15.05 58.00 -22.24
N GLU A 319 15.39 57.61 -23.47
CA GLU A 319 15.95 58.46 -24.55
C GLU A 319 17.46 58.77 -24.43
N ASP A 320 18.12 58.49 -25.56
CA ASP A 320 19.23 59.19 -26.19
C ASP A 320 19.95 60.27 -25.38
N PHE A 321 21.26 60.10 -25.21
CA PHE A 321 22.21 61.20 -25.40
C PHE A 321 23.60 60.66 -25.77
N GLY A 322 24.22 61.34 -26.72
CA GLY A 322 25.37 60.88 -27.48
C GLY A 322 26.73 60.88 -26.75
N SER A 323 27.66 60.19 -27.41
CA SER A 323 29.00 60.69 -27.77
C SER A 323 29.63 61.73 -26.84
N PHE A 324 30.62 61.31 -26.05
CA PHE A 324 31.86 62.08 -25.87
C PHE A 324 32.99 61.13 -25.46
N GLY A 325 34.12 61.25 -26.15
CA GLY A 325 35.28 60.39 -25.94
C GLY A 325 36.25 60.87 -24.87
N SER A 326 37.26 60.00 -24.70
CA SER A 326 38.68 60.33 -24.47
C SER A 326 39.14 60.99 -23.16
N LEU A 327 40.28 60.45 -22.71
CA LEU A 327 41.31 61.00 -21.81
C LEU A 327 41.10 60.89 -20.29
N GLY A 328 41.90 60.01 -19.68
CA GLY A 328 43.08 60.48 -18.94
C GLY A 328 43.00 60.55 -17.41
N GLY A 329 43.97 59.86 -16.76
CA GLY A 329 44.48 60.15 -15.41
C GLY A 329 43.62 59.64 -14.25
N SER A 330 44.11 59.39 -13.04
CA SER A 330 45.45 59.25 -12.44
C SER A 330 45.18 59.17 -10.92
N SER A 331 46.03 58.46 -10.19
CA SER A 331 46.38 58.67 -8.77
C SER A 331 45.36 58.40 -7.64
N GLY A 332 45.84 57.66 -6.64
CA GLY A 332 45.18 57.43 -5.35
C GLY A 332 45.55 56.05 -4.76
N SER A 333 46.82 55.71 -4.59
CA SER A 333 47.53 55.77 -3.30
C SER A 333 46.70 55.34 -2.09
N GLY A 334 46.89 54.09 -1.66
CA GLY A 334 46.37 53.55 -0.40
C GLY A 334 47.35 52.53 0.17
N VAL A 335 48.34 53.03 0.89
CA VAL A 335 49.35 52.27 1.63
C VAL A 335 48.68 51.45 2.75
N GLY A 336 48.83 50.13 2.70
CA GLY A 336 48.31 49.19 3.70
C GLY A 336 49.26 48.02 3.90
N LYS A 337 50.38 48.31 4.55
CA LYS A 337 51.47 47.41 4.93
C LYS A 337 50.98 46.37 5.95
N LYS A 338 50.83 45.10 5.58
CA LYS A 338 50.92 43.98 6.53
C LYS A 338 51.77 42.84 5.95
N SER A 339 52.91 42.70 6.61
CA SER A 339 53.91 41.66 6.55
C SER A 339 53.37 40.30 6.96
N GLY A 340 53.93 39.26 6.34
CA GLY A 340 54.19 37.98 7.01
C GLY A 340 53.32 36.82 6.54
N SER A 341 53.87 36.00 5.65
CA SER A 341 54.14 34.58 5.95
C SER A 341 54.25 33.80 4.64
N SER A 342 55.49 33.52 4.29
CA SER A 342 55.90 32.51 3.32
C SER A 342 55.43 31.12 3.73
N PHE A 343 54.65 30.46 2.88
CA PHE A 343 54.69 29.00 2.76
C PHE A 343 54.41 28.64 1.30
N THR A 344 55.50 28.44 0.57
CA THR A 344 55.54 27.74 -0.71
C THR A 344 55.42 26.25 -0.44
N ASP A 345 54.48 25.56 -1.08
CA ASP A 345 54.72 24.27 -1.75
C ASP A 345 53.40 23.74 -2.31
N SER A 346 53.20 23.98 -3.61
CA SER A 346 52.24 23.26 -4.44
C SER A 346 53.02 22.29 -5.33
N PRO A 347 52.74 20.98 -5.29
CA PRO A 347 53.39 20.02 -6.18
C PRO A 347 52.77 20.05 -7.58
N SER A 348 53.66 20.16 -8.57
CA SER A 348 53.39 20.02 -10.00
C SER A 348 52.80 18.65 -10.38
N PRO A 349 51.86 18.56 -11.34
CA PRO A 349 51.47 17.30 -11.94
C PRO A 349 52.49 16.84 -13.01
N PRO A 350 52.69 15.51 -13.20
CA PRO A 350 53.65 14.98 -14.16
C PRO A 350 53.15 15.10 -15.60
N SER A 351 54.07 15.54 -16.46
CA SER A 351 53.99 15.55 -17.92
C SER A 351 53.78 14.14 -18.48
N LYS A 352 52.63 13.90 -19.15
CA LYS A 352 52.46 12.73 -20.01
C LYS A 352 53.13 12.98 -21.35
N ALA A 353 54.14 12.16 -21.64
CA ALA A 353 54.81 12.08 -22.92
C ALA A 353 53.83 11.62 -24.02
N TYR A 354 53.78 12.41 -25.09
CA TYR A 354 53.11 12.09 -26.34
C TYR A 354 53.96 11.05 -27.07
N SER A 355 53.48 9.82 -27.18
CA SER A 355 54.11 8.78 -28.01
C SER A 355 53.41 8.73 -29.36
N ASP A 356 54.10 9.30 -30.34
CA ASP A 356 53.77 9.30 -31.76
C ASP A 356 54.18 7.94 -32.36
N SER A 357 53.23 7.16 -32.90
CA SER A 357 53.57 6.07 -33.82
C SER A 357 52.40 5.52 -34.67
N LYS A 358 52.57 5.69 -35.98
CA LYS A 358 52.45 4.69 -37.06
C LYS A 358 51.08 4.25 -37.63
N THR A 359 50.86 4.77 -38.85
CA THR A 359 50.60 4.09 -40.14
C THR A 359 49.22 3.45 -40.44
N PRO A 360 48.59 3.79 -41.58
CA PRO A 360 47.41 3.09 -42.10
C PRO A 360 47.78 1.92 -43.05
N PRO A 361 46.95 0.86 -43.18
CA PRO A 361 47.16 -0.17 -44.19
C PRO A 361 46.65 0.26 -45.57
N LYS A 362 47.52 0.04 -46.57
CA LYS A 362 47.18 0.12 -48.00
C LYS A 362 46.28 -1.03 -48.42
N LYS A 363 45.27 -0.71 -49.21
CA LYS A 363 44.44 -1.63 -49.99
C LYS A 363 45.29 -2.42 -51.00
N LYS A 364 44.93 -3.68 -51.21
CA LYS A 364 45.05 -4.39 -52.49
C LYS A 364 43.70 -5.00 -52.81
#